data_AF-A0AA38CJ80-F1
#
_entry.id   AF-A0AA38CJ80-F1
#
_cell.length_a   1.000
_cell.length_b   1.000
_cell.length_c   1.000
_cell.angle_alpha   90.00
_cell.angle_beta   90.00
_cell.angle_gamma   90.00
#
_symmetry.space_group_name_H-M   'P 1'
#
loop_
_entity.id
_entity.type
_entity.pdbx_description
1 polymer ?
#
loop_
_entity_poly.entity_id
_entity_poly.type
_entity_poly.pdbx_seq_one_letter_code
_entity_poly.pdbx_strand_id
1 'polypeptide(L)' 'GNQKNFPKFKGDGKVHPDEHIAAFIVACGVLGVEHEDVSVRLFVENLQDNAADWFYHLLASTITSWDTMRLVLR' A
#
# COMPACT_ATOMS: atom_id res chain seq x y z
N GLY A 1 -21.71 12.44 4.89
CA GLY A 1 -20.49 11.93 5.52
C GLY A 1 -19.86 10.95 4.57
N ASN A 2 -18.62 11.20 4.15
CA ASN A 2 -17.79 10.24 3.44
C ASN A 2 -16.37 10.55 3.88
N GLN A 3 -15.91 9.87 4.91
CA GLN A 3 -14.53 9.99 5.36
C GLN A 3 -13.67 9.36 4.26
N LYS A 4 -12.95 10.23 3.53
CA LYS A 4 -12.03 9.88 2.43
C LYS A 4 -10.80 9.18 3.03
N ASN A 5 -10.94 7.91 3.37
CA ASN A 5 -9.83 7.10 3.89
C ASN A 5 -9.30 6.17 2.79
N PHE A 6 -7.99 5.96 2.79
CA PHE A 6 -7.34 4.98 1.94
C PHE A 6 -7.81 3.55 2.27
N PRO A 7 -7.88 2.65 1.27
CA PRO A 7 -8.18 1.25 1.52
C PRO A 7 -7.05 0.60 2.33
N LYS A 8 -7.41 -0.37 3.19
CA LYS A 8 -6.48 -1.07 4.08
C LYS A 8 -6.15 -2.46 3.53
N PHE A 9 -4.90 -2.89 3.67
CA PHE A 9 -4.45 -4.21 3.24
C PHE A 9 -4.05 -5.08 4.44
N LYS A 10 -4.67 -6.25 4.59
CA LYS A 10 -4.41 -7.17 5.72
C LYS A 10 -3.41 -8.28 5.41
N GLY A 11 -3.20 -8.63 4.13
CA GLY A 11 -2.40 -9.81 3.77
C GLY A 11 -3.03 -11.14 4.22
N ASP A 12 -4.37 -11.26 4.18
CA ASP A 12 -5.10 -12.48 4.58
C ASP A 12 -5.53 -13.36 3.39
N GLY A 13 -5.04 -13.05 2.18
CA GLY A 13 -5.33 -13.78 0.95
C GLY A 13 -6.70 -13.53 0.32
N LYS A 14 -7.54 -12.66 0.90
CA LYS A 14 -8.88 -12.35 0.34
C LYS A 14 -8.85 -11.42 -0.87
N VAL A 15 -7.84 -10.56 -0.96
CA VAL A 15 -7.63 -9.61 -2.06
C VAL A 15 -6.23 -9.82 -2.58
N HIS A 16 -6.07 -9.89 -3.90
CA HIS A 16 -4.76 -10.03 -4.50
C HIS A 16 -3.93 -8.73 -4.27
N PRO A 17 -2.64 -8.83 -3.91
CA PRO A 17 -1.78 -7.65 -3.69
C PRO A 17 -1.84 -6.62 -4.82
N ASP A 18 -1.73 -7.06 -6.08
CA ASP A 18 -1.78 -6.16 -7.24
C ASP A 18 -3.13 -5.46 -7.41
N GLU A 19 -4.24 -6.16 -7.12
CA GLU A 19 -5.57 -5.57 -7.17
C GLU A 19 -5.70 -4.47 -6.12
N HIS A 20 -5.18 -4.72 -4.92
CA HIS A 20 -5.19 -3.75 -3.85
C HIS A 20 -4.31 -2.54 -4.16
N ILE A 21 -3.10 -2.75 -4.70
CA ILE A 21 -2.21 -1.65 -5.14
C ILE A 21 -2.91 -0.79 -6.20
N ALA A 22 -3.55 -1.40 -7.20
CA ALA A 22 -4.26 -0.66 -8.24
C ALA A 22 -5.39 0.20 -7.66
N ALA A 23 -6.21 -0.37 -6.76
CA ALA A 23 -7.28 0.37 -6.07
C ALA A 23 -6.73 1.52 -5.22
N PHE A 24 -5.59 1.31 -4.57
CA PHE A 24 -4.95 2.35 -3.75
C PHE A 24 -4.41 3.50 -4.61
N ILE A 25 -3.78 3.22 -5.75
CA ILE A 25 -3.29 4.25 -6.68
C ILE A 25 -4.46 5.09 -7.21
N VAL A 26 -5.60 4.47 -7.53
CA VAL A 26 -6.82 5.20 -7.92
C VAL A 26 -7.30 6.10 -6.78
N ALA A 27 -7.29 5.61 -5.53
CA ALA A 27 -7.64 6.42 -4.36
C ALA A 27 -6.68 7.61 -4.19
N CYS A 28 -5.37 7.43 -4.39
CA CYS A 28 -4.39 8.52 -4.41
C CYS A 28 -4.77 9.62 -5.41
N GLY A 29 -5.14 9.24 -6.64
CA GLY A 29 -5.59 10.20 -7.66
C GLY A 29 -6.84 10.98 -7.25
N VAL A 30 -7.84 10.31 -6.67
CA VAL A 30 -9.07 10.96 -6.16
C VAL A 30 -8.81 11.89 -4.97
N LEU A 31 -7.74 11.64 -4.22
CA LEU A 31 -7.33 12.43 -3.06
C LEU A 31 -6.26 13.49 -3.37
N GLY A 32 -5.80 13.58 -4.62
CA GLY A 32 -4.80 14.56 -5.04
C GLY A 32 -3.38 14.23 -4.54
N VAL A 33 -3.06 12.96 -4.32
CA VAL A 33 -1.69 12.52 -4.02
C VAL A 33 -0.96 12.29 -5.35
N GLU A 34 -0.08 13.22 -5.71
CA GLU A 34 0.58 13.24 -7.02
C GLU A 34 1.97 12.59 -7.03
N HIS A 35 2.67 12.61 -5.89
CA HIS A 35 4.04 12.08 -5.79
C HIS A 35 4.06 10.60 -5.46
N GLU A 36 4.78 9.81 -6.27
CA GLU A 36 4.89 8.36 -6.10
C GLU A 36 5.44 7.97 -4.73
N ASP A 37 6.54 8.59 -4.30
CA ASP A 37 7.18 8.33 -3.01
C ASP A 37 6.26 8.62 -1.81
N VAL A 38 5.40 9.63 -1.92
CA VAL A 38 4.34 9.91 -0.94
C VAL A 38 3.27 8.84 -0.98
N SER A 39 2.81 8.44 -2.16
CA SER A 39 1.76 7.42 -2.32
C SER A 39 2.19 6.04 -1.80
N VAL A 40 3.45 5.64 -2.03
CA VAL A 40 4.03 4.39 -1.52
C VAL A 40 4.16 4.42 0.00
N ARG A 41 4.60 5.54 0.58
CA ARG A 41 4.64 5.71 2.04
C ARG A 41 3.25 5.62 2.65
N LEU A 42 2.25 6.29 2.05
CA LEU A 42 0.86 6.18 2.51
C LEU A 42 0.33 4.75 2.42
N PHE A 43 0.69 3.99 1.40
CA PHE A 43 0.31 2.58 1.29
C PHE A 43 0.82 1.75 2.47
N VAL A 44 2.11 1.92 2.81
CA VAL A 44 2.74 1.25 3.96
C VAL A 44 1.99 1.57 5.26
N GLU A 45 1.61 2.83 5.49
CA GLU A 45 0.81 3.26 6.65
C GLU A 45 -0.62 2.66 6.67
N ASN A 46 -1.07 2.08 5.56
CA ASN A 46 -2.37 1.43 5.43
C ASN A 46 -2.30 -0.10 5.41
N LEU A 47 -1.12 -0.67 5.63
CA LEU A 47 -0.97 -2.10 5.94
C LEU A 47 -1.53 -2.40 7.34
N GLN A 48 -2.08 -3.60 7.50
CA GLN A 48 -2.67 -4.08 8.75
C GLN A 48 -2.35 -5.56 8.94
N ASP A 49 -2.48 -6.02 10.19
CA ASP A 49 -2.38 -7.44 10.55
C ASP A 49 -1.12 -8.10 9.94
N ASN A 50 -1.28 -9.20 9.20
CA ASN A 50 -0.17 -9.96 8.61
C ASN A 50 0.69 -9.11 7.66
N ALA A 51 0.09 -8.19 6.91
CA ALA A 51 0.84 -7.33 6.00
C ALA A 51 1.68 -6.29 6.75
N ALA A 52 1.17 -5.74 7.86
CA ALA A 52 1.95 -4.83 8.70
C ALA A 52 3.12 -5.57 9.37
N ASP A 53 2.87 -6.77 9.91
CA ASP A 53 3.91 -7.62 10.50
C ASP A 53 4.99 -7.98 9.47
N TRP A 54 4.61 -8.38 8.26
CA TRP A 54 5.54 -8.64 7.17
C TRP A 54 6.41 -7.42 6.85
N PHE A 55 5.82 -6.22 6.79
CA PHE A 55 6.57 -4.99 6.49
C PHE A 55 7.65 -4.69 7.54
N TYR A 56 7.36 -4.91 8.83
CA TYR A 56 8.34 -4.70 9.91
C TYR A 56 9.58 -5.61 9.83
N HIS A 57 9.47 -6.74 9.11
CA HIS A 57 10.58 -7.66 8.89
C HIS A 57 11.38 -7.36 7.62
N LEU A 58 10.98 -6.36 6.82
CA LEU A 58 11.76 -5.94 5.65
C LEU A 58 12.98 -5.12 6.05
N LEU A 59 14.04 -5.27 5.26
CA LEU A 59 15.21 -4.40 5.37
C LEU A 59 14.83 -2.96 4.98
N ALA A 60 15.42 -1.99 5.67
CA ALA A 60 15.25 -0.58 5.33
C ALA A 60 15.61 -0.33 3.85
N SER A 61 14.87 0.58 3.21
CA SER A 61 15.05 0.96 1.79
C SER A 61 14.77 -0.17 0.78
N THR A 62 14.13 -1.27 1.18
CA THR A 62 13.68 -2.31 0.22
C THR A 62 12.61 -1.78 -0.73
N ILE A 63 11.71 -0.93 -0.22
CA ILE A 63 10.60 -0.35 -0.99
C ILE A 63 10.96 1.11 -1.30
N THR A 64 11.16 1.42 -2.58
CA THR A 64 11.48 2.77 -3.08
C THR A 64 10.53 3.27 -4.16
N SER A 65 9.71 2.38 -4.72
CA SER A 65 8.72 2.65 -5.78
C SER A 65 7.58 1.64 -5.75
N TRP A 66 6.51 1.87 -6.54
CA TRP A 66 5.45 0.89 -6.71
C TRP A 66 5.94 -0.43 -7.30
N ASP A 67 6.95 -0.39 -8.16
CA ASP A 67 7.51 -1.61 -8.77
C ASP A 67 8.21 -2.48 -7.72
N THR A 68 8.99 -1.85 -6.83
CA THR A 68 9.57 -2.59 -5.70
C THR A 68 8.51 -3.10 -4.74
N MET A 69 7.43 -2.35 -4.49
CA MET A 69 6.29 -2.79 -3.68
C MET A 69 5.64 -4.05 -4.27
N ARG A 70 5.32 -4.05 -5.58
CA ARG A 70 4.71 -5.21 -6.27
C ARG A 70 5.58 -6.46 -6.22
N LEU A 71 6.90 -6.28 -6.30
CA LEU A 71 7.84 -7.41 -6.26
C LEU A 71 7.86 -8.10 -4.89
N VAL A 72 7.66 -7.34 -3.81
CA VAL A 72 7.90 -7.82 -2.44
C VAL A 72 6.63 -8.06 -1.64
N LEU A 73 5.52 -7.37 -1.93
CA LEU A 73 4.26 -7.48 -1.20
C LEU A 73 3.68 -8.91 -1.25
N ARG A 74 3.20 -9.38 -0.10
CA ARG A 74 2.67 -10.74 0.10
C ARG A 74 1.28 -10.72 0.70
#